data_AF-X1F1J5-F1
#
_entry.id   AF-X1F1J5-F1
#
_cell.length_a   1.000
_cell.length_b   1.000
_cell.length_c   1.000
_cell.angle_alpha   90.00
_cell.angle_beta   90.00
_cell.angle_gamma   90.00
#
_symmetry.space_group_name_H-M   'P 1'
#
loop_
_entity.id
_entity.type
_entity.pdbx_description
1 polymer ?
#
loop_
_entity_poly.entity_id
_entity_poly.type
_entity_poly.pdbx_seq_one_letter_code
_entity_poly.pdbx_strand_id
1 'polypeptide(L)' 'MAEYHVFPKYDVKLRLPEEVYFPSDDSFLMLDNIELPSNSKIVMEIGGGSGIISIYLAKKHPEVNFIVTDISYQATETI' A
#
# COMPACT_ATOMS: atom_id res chain seq x y z
N MET A 1 -11.17 12.16 -12.44
CA MET A 1 -10.90 10.90 -13.22
C MET A 1 -9.72 10.21 -12.57
N ALA A 2 -9.76 8.89 -12.33
CA ALA A 2 -8.66 8.21 -11.63
C ALA A 2 -7.38 8.19 -12.47
N GLU A 3 -6.25 8.60 -11.88
CA GLU A 3 -4.95 8.68 -12.54
C GLU A 3 -4.03 7.54 -12.08
N TYR A 4 -3.13 7.11 -12.97
CA TYR A 4 -2.10 6.15 -12.62
C TYR A 4 -0.83 6.88 -12.18
N HIS A 5 -0.35 6.55 -10.98
CA HIS A 5 0.91 7.05 -10.45
C HIS A 5 1.93 5.91 -10.41
N VAL A 6 3.13 6.19 -10.90
CA VAL A 6 4.26 5.24 -10.87
C VAL A 6 5.25 5.71 -9.82
N PHE A 7 5.68 4.79 -8.97
CA PHE A 7 6.67 5.00 -7.91
C PHE A 7 7.90 4.13 -8.20
N PRO A 8 8.84 4.58 -9.06
CA PRO A 8 9.91 3.73 -9.59
C PRO A 8 10.83 3.14 -8.51
N LYS A 9 11.13 3.91 -7.45
CA LYS A 9 11.95 3.47 -6.32
C LYS A 9 11.38 2.21 -5.64
N TYR A 10 10.06 2.08 -5.62
CA TYR A 10 9.35 1.00 -4.94
C TYR A 10 8.85 -0.07 -5.89
N ASP A 11 9.07 0.08 -7.21
CA ASP A 11 8.47 -0.77 -8.25
C ASP A 11 6.94 -0.91 -8.07
N VAL A 12 6.25 0.19 -7.77
CA VAL A 12 4.79 0.18 -7.55
C VAL A 12 4.11 1.10 -8.56
N LYS A 13 2.97 0.66 -9.10
CA LYS A 13 2.07 1.45 -9.93
C LYS A 13 0.67 1.36 -9.35
N LEU A 14 0.10 2.51 -8.96
CA LEU A 14 -1.22 2.60 -8.33
C LEU A 14 -2.18 3.37 -9.21
N ARG A 15 -3.45 3.00 -9.14
CA ARG A 15 -4.56 3.81 -9.64
C ARG A 15 -5.15 4.55 -8.45
N LEU A 16 -5.05 5.87 -8.45
CA LEU A 16 -5.59 6.71 -7.37
C LEU A 16 -6.88 7.39 -7.85
N PRO A 17 -8.04 7.07 -7.23
CA PRO A 17 -9.24 7.88 -7.31
C PRO A 17 -8.97 9.28 -6.78
N GLU A 18 -9.73 10.26 -7.26
CA GLU A 18 -9.57 11.67 -6.91
C GLU A 18 -9.82 11.93 -5.42
N GLU A 19 -10.64 11.09 -4.80
CA GLU A 19 -11.03 11.14 -3.40
C GLU A 19 -10.03 10.46 -2.46
N VAL A 20 -9.04 9.76 -3.00
CA VAL A 20 -8.01 9.06 -2.22
C VAL A 20 -6.76 9.94 -2.14
N TYR A 21 -6.33 10.21 -0.92
CA TYR A 21 -5.15 11.04 -0.67
C TYR A 21 -3.88 10.39 -1.27
N PHE A 22 -3.09 11.21 -1.95
CA PHE A 22 -1.77 10.80 -2.45
C PHE A 22 -0.86 10.43 -1.27
N PRO A 23 -0.07 9.35 -1.33
CA PRO A 23 0.83 8.97 -0.23
C PRO A 23 1.68 10.13 0.31
N SER A 24 1.75 10.29 1.63
CA SER A 24 2.57 11.33 2.25
C SER A 24 4.04 10.90 2.39
N ASP A 25 4.89 11.86 2.75
CA ASP A 25 6.30 11.61 3.09
C ASP A 25 6.47 10.53 4.17
N ASP A 26 5.55 10.48 5.15
CA ASP A 26 5.55 9.45 6.20
C ASP A 26 5.30 8.05 5.62
N SER A 27 4.45 7.92 4.59
CA SER A 27 4.26 6.64 3.89
C SER A 27 5.57 6.18 3.23
N PHE A 28 6.31 7.10 2.60
CA PHE A 28 7.60 6.78 1.98
C PHE A 28 8.68 6.45 3.01
N LEU A 29 8.71 7.17 4.14
CA LEU A 29 9.59 6.86 5.25
C LEU A 29 9.32 5.45 5.80
N MET A 30 8.04 5.04 5.88
CA MET A 30 7.67 3.69 6.29
C MET A 30 8.14 2.63 5.28
N LEU A 31 7.93 2.84 3.98
CA LEU A 31 8.39 1.91 2.92
C LEU A 31 9.91 1.68 2.94
N ASP A 32 10.67 2.70 3.33
CA ASP A 32 12.13 2.66 3.38
C ASP A 32 12.67 1.88 4.59
N ASN A 33 11.87 1.75 5.66
CA ASN A 33 12.35 1.22 6.95
C ASN A 33 11.59 0.00 7.46
N ILE A 34 10.42 -0.32 6.89
CA ILE A 34 9.60 -1.43 7.37
C ILE A 34 10.24 -2.77 6.99
N GLU A 35 10.36 -3.65 7.99
CA GLU A 35 10.82 -5.02 7.82
C GLU A 35 9.76 -5.98 8.40
N LEU A 36 9.45 -7.04 7.65
CA LEU A 36 8.57 -8.08 8.15
C LEU A 36 9.39 -9.16 8.86
N PRO A 37 8.98 -9.62 10.06
CA PRO A 37 9.55 -10.82 10.67
C PRO A 37 9.52 -12.01 9.70
N SER A 38 10.58 -12.81 9.66
CA SER A 38 10.72 -13.92 8.69
C SER A 38 9.67 -15.02 8.82
N ASN A 39 8.94 -15.07 9.94
CA ASN A 39 7.85 -16.01 10.20
C ASN A 39 6.47 -15.36 10.08
N SER A 40 6.38 -14.14 9.55
CA SER A 40 5.11 -13.47 9.25
C SER A 40 4.30 -14.32 8.28
N LYS A 41 3.02 -14.50 8.60
CA LYS A 41 2.06 -15.21 7.73
C LYS A 41 0.90 -14.33 7.29
N ILE A 42 0.54 -13.38 8.15
CA ILE A 42 -0.56 -12.44 7.94
C ILE A 42 -0.08 -11.07 8.40
N VAL A 43 -0.25 -10.07 7.55
CA VAL A 43 -0.02 -8.65 7.86
C VAL A 43 -1.34 -7.93 7.69
N MET A 44 -1.67 -7.04 8.64
CA MET A 44 -2.85 -6.21 8.59
C MET A 44 -2.44 -4.74 8.55
N GLU A 45 -2.95 -4.01 7.55
CA GLU A 45 -2.83 -2.56 7.45
C GLU A 45 -4.21 -1.93 7.70
N ILE A 46 -4.27 -1.00 8.64
CA ILE A 46 -5.48 -0.24 8.99
C ILE A 46 -5.32 1.17 8.42
N GLY A 47 -6.27 1.60 7.61
CA GLY A 47 -6.19 2.88 6.90
C GLY A 47 -5.28 2.78 5.68
N GLY A 48 -5.49 1.78 4.83
CA GLY A 48 -4.63 1.50 3.68
C GLY A 48 -4.61 2.62 2.64
N GLY A 49 -5.65 3.47 2.56
CA GLY A 49 -5.71 4.61 1.65
C GLY A 49 -5.44 4.22 0.20
N SER A 50 -4.25 4.55 -0.27
CA SER A 50 -3.75 4.21 -1.62
C SER A 50 -3.31 2.76 -1.81
N GLY A 51 -3.13 2.02 -0.71
CA GLY A 51 -2.55 0.68 -0.67
C GLY A 51 -1.04 0.62 -0.84
N ILE A 52 -0.32 1.75 -0.94
CA ILE A 52 1.11 1.76 -1.32
C ILE A 52 2.00 0.89 -0.41
N ILE A 53 1.73 0.87 0.90
CA ILE A 53 2.52 0.11 1.87
C ILE A 53 2.31 -1.39 1.68
N SER A 54 1.06 -1.87 1.79
CA SER A 54 0.77 -3.29 1.62
C SER A 54 1.08 -3.82 0.21
N ILE A 55 0.83 -3.06 -0.85
CA ILE A 55 1.13 -3.50 -2.23
C ILE A 55 2.64 -3.68 -2.42
N TYR A 56 3.44 -2.72 -1.94
CA TYR A 56 4.90 -2.82 -1.98
C TYR A 56 5.40 -4.06 -1.21
N LEU A 57 4.87 -4.29 0.00
CA LEU A 57 5.30 -5.41 0.83
C LEU A 57 4.83 -6.75 0.27
N ALA A 58 3.61 -6.83 -0.26
CA ALA A 58 3.09 -8.03 -0.90
C ALA A 58 3.93 -8.44 -2.12
N LYS A 59 4.42 -7.46 -2.89
CA LYS A 59 5.35 -7.74 -3.99
C LYS A 59 6.69 -8.32 -3.52
N LYS A 60 7.19 -7.89 -2.36
CA LYS A 60 8.45 -8.39 -1.78
C LYS A 60 8.30 -9.72 -1.02
N HIS A 61 7.11 -9.99 -0.51
CA HIS A 61 6.78 -11.13 0.34
C HIS A 61 5.54 -11.87 -0.18
N PRO A 62 5.64 -12.52 -1.37
CA PRO A 62 4.50 -13.17 -2.02
C PRO A 62 3.89 -14.34 -1.21
N GLU A 63 4.60 -14.84 -0.20
CA GLU A 63 4.15 -15.89 0.71
C GLU A 63 3.28 -15.39 1.87
N VAL A 64 3.24 -14.08 2.11
CA VAL A 64 2.51 -13.44 3.22
C VAL A 64 1.13 -12.99 2.77
N ASN A 65 0.10 -13.24 3.58
CA ASN A 65 -1.25 -12.73 3.32
C ASN A 65 -1.40 -11.31 3.86
N PHE A 66 -1.82 -10.37 3.01
CA PHE A 66 -2.09 -8.99 3.40
C PHE A 66 -3.60 -8.76 3.51
N ILE A 67 -4.03 -8.19 4.64
CA ILE A 67 -5.41 -7.75 4.87
C ILE A 67 -5.35 -6.24 5.03
N VAL A 68 -5.95 -5.52 4.08
CA VAL A 68 -5.92 -4.07 4.08
C VAL A 68 -7.34 -3.56 4.31
N THR A 69 -7.49 -2.66 5.27
CA THR A 69 -8.80 -2.06 5.58
C THR A 69 -8.74 -0.56 5.45
N ASP A 70 -9.85 0.02 5.02
CA ASP A 70 -10.06 1.46 5.06
C ASP A 70 -11.55 1.74 5.35
N ILE A 71 -11.83 2.90 5.94
CA ILE A 71 -13.19 3.36 6.16
C ILE A 71 -13.79 3.97 4.88
N SER A 72 -12.93 4.49 3.99
CA SER A 72 -13.31 5.04 2.70
C SER A 72 -13.55 3.92 1.68
N TYR A 73 -14.76 3.82 1.16
CA TYR A 73 -15.07 2.89 0.08
C TYR A 73 -14.19 3.13 -1.16
N GLN A 74 -13.91 4.39 -1.48
CA GLN A 74 -13.05 4.77 -2.60
C GLN A 74 -11.60 4.29 -2.41
N ALA A 75 -11.10 4.27 -1.18
CA ALA A 75 -9.77 3.72 -0.87
C ALA A 75 -9.70 2.22 -1.16
N THR A 76 -10.77 1.47 -0.89
CA THR A 76 -10.81 0.02 -1.15
C THR A 76 -10.77 -0.33 -2.64
N GLU A 77 -11.15 0.59 -3.54
CA GLU A 77 -11.06 0.40 -4.99
C GLU A 77 -9.62 0.56 -5.52
N THR A 78 -8.66 0.96 -4.67
CA THR A 78 -7.24 1.14 -5.05
C THR A 78 -6.38 -0.09 -4.82
N ILE A 79 -6.89 -1.06 -4.05
CA ILE A 79 -6.14 -2.16 -3.43
C ILE A 79 -6.47 -3.49 -4.12
#